data_AF-A0A6G0HYN6-F1
#
_entry.id   AF-A0A6G0HYN6-F1
#
_cell.length_a   1.000
_cell.length_b   1.000
_cell.length_c   1.000
_cell.angle_alpha   90.00
_cell.angle_beta   90.00
_cell.angle_gamma   90.00
#
_symmetry.space_group_name_H-M   'P 1'
#
loop_
_entity.id
_entity.type
_entity.pdbx_description
1 polymer ?
#
loop_
_entity_poly.entity_id
_entity_poly.type
_entity_poly.pdbx_seq_one_letter_code
_entity_poly.pdbx_strand_id
1 'polypeptide(L)'
;MEGCTEGSITKEEHYEEEEDFSYMGPPESEDFAEDETCGTHFIEQTDKGFRCAVDVPSVLYKYIIGKKGETRKRLEFDTKTSINIPKQGVEGQIVITGSHKAAVSSALTRVELLLESFRKKQPFTHFLSLPLNDPKIQEGFLRFKDEVLKQCSQDHGCQNIIRDLTEGKPLPLEVTGIEYMNDDPAMVDVLYAKVNVKDRSDRLQMIAERLVEHFASAGLMVREWDRVKLHGTVMNTLFRKDSTGEDTGGPGRQTTSEREAFDARNILKKFASTGLSIFSGHR
;
A
#
# COMPACT_ATOMS: atom_id res chain seq x y z
N MET A 1 -34.02 -32.83 -27.22
CA MET A 1 -34.97 -31.72 -27.31
C MET A 1 -34.84 -30.97 -26.00
N GLU A 2 -34.00 -29.93 -26.04
CA GLU A 2 -34.44 -28.51 -26.14
C GLU A 2 -34.76 -28.03 -24.72
N GLY A 3 -34.13 -27.01 -24.15
CA GLY A 3 -33.30 -25.94 -24.70
C GLY A 3 -33.73 -24.62 -24.02
N CYS A 4 -32.74 -23.80 -23.66
CA CYS A 4 -32.83 -22.36 -23.38
C CYS A 4 -33.44 -21.90 -22.03
N THR A 5 -32.96 -20.85 -21.33
CA THR A 5 -31.80 -19.95 -21.41
C THR A 5 -31.80 -19.04 -20.17
N GLU A 6 -30.60 -18.69 -19.71
CA GLU A 6 -30.10 -17.38 -19.19
C GLU A 6 -30.76 -16.65 -18.00
N GLY A 7 -29.88 -16.15 -17.12
CA GLY A 7 -30.17 -15.13 -16.12
C GLY A 7 -29.11 -15.00 -15.01
N SER A 8 -27.86 -14.69 -15.36
CA SER A 8 -26.82 -14.27 -14.41
C SER A 8 -27.13 -12.85 -13.91
N ILE A 9 -27.30 -12.67 -12.61
CA ILE A 9 -27.39 -11.35 -11.98
C ILE A 9 -26.23 -11.21 -10.99
N THR A 10 -25.14 -10.64 -11.49
CA THR A 10 -24.12 -9.96 -10.70
C THR A 10 -24.74 -8.71 -10.10
N LYS A 11 -24.90 -8.67 -8.78
CA LYS A 11 -25.16 -7.41 -8.05
C LYS A 11 -23.83 -6.81 -7.65
N GLU A 12 -23.41 -5.82 -8.42
CA GLU A 12 -22.46 -4.79 -7.97
C GLU A 12 -23.22 -3.85 -7.04
N GLU A 13 -22.82 -3.77 -5.77
CA GLU A 13 -23.32 -2.74 -4.87
C GLU A 13 -22.37 -1.53 -4.92
N HIS A 14 -22.90 -0.50 -5.55
CA HIS A 14 -22.37 0.84 -5.73
C HIS A 14 -22.48 1.58 -4.39
N TYR A 15 -21.34 1.89 -3.75
CA TYR A 15 -21.32 2.80 -2.60
C TYR A 15 -21.44 4.24 -3.12
N GLU A 16 -22.61 4.84 -2.93
CA GLU A 16 -22.84 6.28 -3.05
C GLU A 16 -22.42 6.95 -1.74
N GLU A 17 -21.34 7.72 -1.76
CA GLU A 17 -21.02 8.68 -0.69
C GLU A 17 -21.73 10.00 -1.01
N GLU A 18 -22.92 10.19 -0.43
CA GLU A 18 -23.57 11.50 -0.30
C GLU A 18 -23.15 12.08 1.06
N GLU A 19 -22.16 12.98 1.08
CA GLU A 19 -21.86 13.82 2.25
C GLU A 19 -22.32 15.27 1.97
N ASP A 20 -23.49 15.59 2.52
CA ASP A 20 -24.04 16.94 2.67
C ASP A 20 -23.24 17.71 3.74
N PHE A 21 -22.26 18.51 3.31
CA PHE A 21 -21.46 19.36 4.20
C PHE A 21 -21.98 20.81 4.13
N SER A 22 -23.00 21.14 4.92
CA SER A 22 -23.47 22.51 5.10
C SER A 22 -22.52 23.31 6.01
N TYR A 23 -21.55 24.00 5.40
CA TYR A 23 -20.67 24.95 6.09
C TYR A 23 -21.36 26.31 6.22
N MET A 24 -21.83 26.63 7.42
CA MET A 24 -22.24 27.99 7.80
C MET A 24 -21.04 28.94 7.72
N GLY A 25 -21.11 29.92 6.83
CA GLY A 25 -20.04 30.90 6.61
C GLY A 25 -19.87 31.90 7.77
N PRO A 26 -18.65 32.44 8.01
CA PRO A 26 -18.46 33.52 8.96
C PRO A 26 -18.98 34.86 8.40
N PRO A 27 -19.42 35.79 9.26
CA PRO A 27 -20.07 37.03 8.85
C PRO A 27 -19.08 38.01 8.20
N GLU A 28 -19.60 38.78 7.26
CA GLU A 28 -18.93 39.90 6.60
C GLU A 28 -18.56 40.99 7.60
N SER A 29 -17.28 41.38 7.59
CA SER A 29 -16.73 42.74 7.66
C SER A 29 -15.43 42.72 8.46
N GLU A 30 -14.33 43.00 7.77
CA GLU A 30 -13.35 44.02 8.15
C GLU A 30 -12.24 44.05 7.09
N ASP A 31 -11.91 45.26 6.69
CA ASP A 31 -10.95 45.65 5.66
C ASP A 31 -9.53 45.20 6.07
N PHE A 32 -9.00 44.17 5.42
CA PHE A 32 -7.62 43.71 5.62
C PHE A 32 -6.83 43.79 4.32
N ALA A 33 -5.70 44.48 4.46
CA ALA A 33 -4.78 44.92 3.42
C ALA A 33 -4.13 43.78 2.61
N GLU A 34 -3.89 44.10 1.34
CA GLU A 34 -2.84 43.62 0.41
C GLU A 34 -2.11 42.29 0.72
N ASP A 35 -2.45 41.26 -0.09
CA ASP A 35 -1.56 40.23 -0.67
C ASP A 35 -0.52 39.54 0.24
N GLU A 36 -0.97 38.67 1.15
CA GLU A 36 -0.13 37.63 1.75
C GLU A 36 -0.40 36.26 1.09
N THR A 37 0.16 36.08 -0.11
CA THR A 37 0.28 34.73 -0.69
C THR A 37 1.15 33.87 0.22
N CYS A 38 0.65 32.67 0.58
CA CYS A 38 1.32 31.65 1.39
C CYS A 38 2.75 31.38 0.87
N GLY A 39 3.72 32.10 1.42
CA GLY A 39 5.07 32.22 0.88
C GLY A 39 6.04 31.23 1.51
N THR A 40 5.91 29.94 1.22
CA THR A 40 7.01 28.99 1.52
C THR A 40 8.19 29.14 0.56
N HIS A 41 7.96 29.69 -0.62
CA HIS A 41 8.99 29.82 -1.66
C HIS A 41 9.24 31.29 -2.03
N PHE A 42 10.52 31.68 -1.97
CA PHE A 42 10.97 33.01 -2.35
C PHE A 42 10.97 33.17 -3.88
N ILE A 43 10.26 34.18 -4.38
CA ILE A 43 10.30 34.58 -5.80
C ILE A 43 11.26 35.76 -5.95
N GLU A 44 12.38 35.51 -6.60
CA GLU A 44 13.44 36.49 -6.88
C GLU A 44 13.09 37.33 -8.11
N GLN A 45 13.31 38.64 -8.02
CA GLN A 45 13.34 39.50 -9.20
C GLN A 45 14.72 39.42 -9.86
N THR A 46 14.74 39.31 -11.17
CA THR A 46 15.94 39.17 -12.01
C THR A 46 15.88 40.20 -13.15
N ASP A 47 16.99 40.43 -13.84
CA ASP A 47 17.06 41.36 -14.98
C ASP A 47 16.10 41.02 -16.14
N LYS A 48 15.62 39.77 -16.19
CA LYS A 48 14.76 39.24 -17.27
C LYS A 48 13.34 38.89 -16.80
N GLY A 49 12.96 39.26 -15.57
CA GLY A 49 11.65 38.95 -14.99
C GLY A 49 11.76 38.39 -13.57
N PHE A 50 10.99 37.35 -13.27
CA PHE A 50 10.94 36.71 -11.95
C PHE A 50 11.38 35.25 -12.03
N ARG A 51 12.00 34.76 -10.96
CA ARG A 51 12.54 33.40 -10.84
C ARG A 51 12.15 32.81 -9.49
N CYS A 52 11.78 31.53 -9.47
CA CYS A 52 11.62 30.75 -8.25
C CYS A 52 12.34 29.40 -8.40
N ALA A 53 13.01 28.95 -7.35
CA ALA A 53 13.69 27.66 -7.32
C ALA A 53 13.10 26.77 -6.23
N VAL A 54 12.74 25.54 -6.61
CA VAL A 54 12.05 24.57 -5.75
C VAL A 54 12.89 23.32 -5.62
N ASP A 55 13.09 22.87 -4.38
CA ASP A 55 13.75 21.61 -4.10
C ASP A 55 12.76 20.45 -4.20
N VAL A 56 13.04 19.52 -5.12
CA VAL A 56 12.16 18.40 -5.44
C VAL A 56 13.02 17.17 -5.68
N PRO A 57 12.76 16.03 -5.01
CA PRO A 57 13.47 14.80 -5.26
C PRO A 57 13.40 14.39 -6.73
N SER A 58 14.53 13.96 -7.30
CA SER A 58 14.63 13.64 -8.73
C SER A 58 13.65 12.58 -9.24
N VAL A 59 13.20 11.67 -8.36
CA VAL A 59 12.16 10.66 -8.63
C VAL A 59 10.81 11.26 -8.99
N LEU A 60 10.53 12.51 -8.59
CA LEU A 60 9.26 13.19 -8.85
C LEU A 60 9.27 14.01 -10.15
N TYR A 61 10.43 14.25 -10.77
CA TYR A 61 10.54 15.05 -11.99
C TYR A 61 9.68 14.51 -13.14
N LYS A 62 9.63 13.19 -13.28
CA LYS A 62 8.86 12.52 -14.34
C LYS A 62 7.37 12.90 -14.34
N TYR A 63 6.81 13.22 -13.17
CA TYR A 63 5.41 13.57 -13.04
C TYR A 63 5.12 15.03 -13.42
N ILE A 64 6.07 15.94 -13.18
CA ILE A 64 5.97 17.34 -13.63
C ILE A 64 6.20 17.41 -15.14
N ILE A 65 7.17 16.65 -15.66
CA ILE A 65 7.43 16.54 -17.11
C ILE A 65 6.18 15.97 -17.80
N GLY A 66 5.64 14.86 -17.30
CA GLY A 66 4.51 14.16 -17.89
C GLY A 66 4.85 13.39 -19.16
N LYS A 67 3.86 12.66 -19.70
CA LYS A 67 3.99 11.90 -20.95
C LYS A 67 4.51 12.79 -22.07
N LYS A 68 5.66 12.46 -22.67
CA LYS A 68 6.29 13.23 -23.76
C LYS A 68 6.48 14.74 -23.45
N GLY A 69 6.56 15.11 -22.16
CA GLY A 69 6.66 16.50 -21.73
C GLY A 69 5.36 17.31 -21.78
N GLU A 70 4.21 16.66 -21.99
CA GLU A 70 2.92 17.33 -22.19
C GLU A 70 2.48 18.14 -20.95
N THR A 71 2.61 17.57 -19.75
CA THR A 71 2.22 18.26 -18.51
C THR A 71 3.04 19.52 -18.31
N ARG A 72 4.36 19.46 -18.47
CA ARG A 72 5.23 20.64 -18.38
C ARG A 72 4.85 21.70 -19.42
N LYS A 73 4.69 21.31 -20.69
CA LYS A 73 4.33 22.24 -21.76
C LYS A 73 2.99 22.93 -21.49
N ARG A 74 2.01 22.18 -20.97
CA ARG A 74 0.71 22.74 -20.58
C ARG A 74 0.85 23.74 -19.43
N LEU A 75 1.62 23.41 -18.39
CA LEU A 75 1.89 24.33 -17.28
C LEU A 75 2.56 25.61 -17.76
N GLU A 76 3.60 25.49 -18.59
CA GLU A 76 4.32 26.62 -19.21
C GLU A 76 3.39 27.50 -20.05
N PHE A 77 2.53 26.89 -20.87
CA PHE A 77 1.56 27.59 -21.72
C PHE A 77 0.50 28.34 -20.90
N ASP A 78 -0.17 27.66 -19.98
CA ASP A 78 -1.28 28.22 -19.20
C ASP A 78 -0.83 29.37 -18.30
N THR A 79 0.38 29.27 -17.75
CA THR A 79 0.92 30.25 -16.80
C THR A 79 1.83 31.28 -17.46
N LYS A 80 2.16 31.09 -18.75
CA LYS A 80 3.13 31.93 -19.48
C LYS A 80 4.50 31.98 -18.77
N THR A 81 4.94 30.82 -18.29
CA THR A 81 6.24 30.64 -17.61
C THR A 81 7.11 29.62 -18.34
N SER A 82 8.39 29.55 -17.97
CA SER A 82 9.30 28.48 -18.37
C SER A 82 9.76 27.71 -17.14
N ILE A 83 9.69 26.37 -17.22
CA ILE A 83 9.98 25.44 -16.13
C ILE A 83 11.19 24.59 -16.53
N ASN A 84 12.34 24.89 -15.95
CA ASN A 84 13.57 24.12 -16.15
C ASN A 84 13.70 23.04 -15.07
N ILE A 85 13.79 21.78 -15.52
CA ILE A 85 13.87 20.60 -14.67
C ILE A 85 15.22 19.92 -14.96
N PRO A 86 16.03 19.58 -13.94
CA PRO A 86 17.28 18.85 -14.13
C PRO A 86 17.09 17.53 -14.90
N LYS A 87 18.18 17.02 -15.48
CA LYS A 87 18.16 15.73 -16.17
C LYS A 87 17.80 14.60 -15.19
N GLN A 88 17.11 13.58 -15.69
CA GLN A 88 16.79 12.39 -14.90
C GLN A 88 18.07 11.76 -14.32
N GLY A 89 18.05 11.43 -13.03
CA GLY A 89 19.19 10.88 -12.29
C GLY A 89 20.18 11.91 -11.76
N VAL A 90 19.99 13.21 -12.03
CA VAL A 90 20.76 14.30 -11.43
C VAL A 90 19.89 15.05 -10.43
N GLU A 91 20.36 15.16 -9.19
CA GLU A 91 19.71 15.99 -8.17
C GLU A 91 19.89 17.48 -8.50
N GLY A 92 18.84 18.26 -8.27
CA GLY A 92 18.88 19.71 -8.48
C GLY A 92 17.54 20.39 -8.22
N GLN A 93 17.55 21.72 -8.27
CA GLN A 93 16.34 22.51 -8.11
C GLN A 93 15.59 22.64 -9.44
N ILE A 94 14.26 22.57 -9.37
CA ILE A 94 13.39 22.98 -10.47
C ILE A 94 13.31 24.50 -10.47
N VAL A 95 13.58 25.12 -11.61
CA VAL A 95 13.62 26.58 -11.74
C VAL A 95 12.47 27.04 -12.61
N ILE A 96 11.57 27.84 -12.04
CA ILE A 96 10.45 28.47 -12.73
C ILE A 96 10.82 29.92 -13.02
N THR A 97 10.66 30.36 -14.26
CA THR A 97 10.92 31.74 -14.68
C THR A 97 9.73 32.32 -15.46
N GLY A 98 9.45 33.60 -15.29
CA GLY A 98 8.34 34.27 -15.98
C GLY A 98 8.46 35.78 -15.94
N SER A 99 7.68 36.48 -16.77
CA SER A 99 7.74 37.95 -16.85
C SER A 99 7.10 38.65 -15.64
N HIS A 100 6.17 37.99 -14.94
CA HIS A 100 5.43 38.56 -13.82
C HIS A 100 5.48 37.66 -12.59
N LYS A 101 5.55 38.26 -11.39
CA LYS A 101 5.54 37.53 -10.10
C LYS A 101 4.31 36.63 -9.96
N ALA A 102 3.13 37.13 -10.33
CA ALA A 102 1.88 36.38 -10.28
C ALA A 102 1.88 35.14 -11.20
N ALA A 103 2.53 35.23 -12.37
CA ALA A 103 2.65 34.10 -13.29
C ALA A 103 3.55 32.98 -12.70
N VAL A 104 4.69 33.37 -12.13
CA VAL A 104 5.61 32.44 -11.45
C VAL A 104 4.96 31.79 -10.23
N SER A 105 4.24 32.58 -9.42
CA SER A 105 3.46 32.08 -8.27
C SER A 105 2.39 31.07 -8.71
N SER A 106 1.62 31.38 -9.76
CA SER A 106 0.60 30.46 -10.29
C SER A 106 1.20 29.15 -10.80
N ALA A 107 2.35 29.20 -11.49
CA ALA A 107 3.06 28.01 -11.94
C ALA A 107 3.58 27.16 -10.76
N LEU A 108 4.13 27.81 -9.74
CA LEU A 108 4.60 27.15 -8.53
C LEU A 108 3.47 26.39 -7.83
N THR A 109 2.34 27.05 -7.56
CA THR A 109 1.17 26.42 -6.92
C THR A 109 0.70 25.19 -7.70
N ARG A 110 0.65 25.27 -9.04
CA ARG A 110 0.23 24.12 -9.87
C ARG A 110 1.25 22.97 -9.83
N VAL A 111 2.55 23.27 -9.77
CA VAL A 111 3.61 22.26 -9.61
C VAL A 111 3.50 21.59 -8.24
N GLU A 112 3.28 22.35 -7.17
CA GLU A 112 3.10 21.83 -5.81
C GLU A 112 1.88 20.92 -5.69
N LEU A 113 0.73 21.36 -6.21
CA LEU A 113 -0.49 20.55 -6.23
C LEU A 113 -0.29 19.22 -6.96
N LEU A 114 0.44 19.25 -8.09
CA LEU A 114 0.83 18.02 -8.78
C LEU A 114 1.71 17.14 -7.89
N LEU A 115 2.78 17.69 -7.32
CA LEU A 115 3.68 16.94 -6.44
C LEU A 115 2.95 16.32 -5.23
N GLU A 116 2.06 17.06 -4.59
CA GLU A 116 1.26 16.56 -3.47
C GLU A 116 0.37 15.38 -3.90
N SER A 117 -0.30 15.51 -5.05
CA SER A 117 -1.13 14.43 -5.61
C SER A 117 -0.33 13.14 -5.89
N PHE A 118 0.94 13.28 -6.31
CA PHE A 118 1.81 12.12 -6.56
C PHE A 118 2.43 11.56 -5.30
N ARG A 119 2.75 12.41 -4.31
CA ARG A 119 3.24 11.96 -2.99
C ARG A 119 2.18 11.10 -2.29
N LYS A 120 0.90 11.48 -2.34
CA LYS A 120 -0.20 10.68 -1.76
C LYS A 120 -0.36 9.29 -2.40
N LYS A 121 0.11 9.10 -3.64
CA LYS A 121 0.09 7.81 -4.34
C LYS A 121 1.34 6.97 -4.11
N GLN A 122 2.37 7.50 -3.46
CA GLN A 122 3.57 6.71 -3.16
C GLN A 122 3.30 5.80 -1.96
N PRO A 123 3.78 4.54 -2.00
CA PRO A 123 3.76 3.70 -0.82
C PRO A 123 4.65 4.29 0.26
N PHE A 124 4.23 4.21 1.52
CA PHE A 124 5.07 4.58 2.65
C PHE A 124 6.33 3.70 2.64
N THR A 125 7.51 4.33 2.70
CA THR A 125 8.80 3.61 2.70
C THR A 125 9.34 3.40 4.11
N HIS A 126 8.97 4.28 5.04
CA HIS A 126 9.39 4.28 6.43
C HIS A 126 8.18 4.63 7.29
N PHE A 127 8.08 4.02 8.46
CA PHE A 127 7.14 4.44 9.49
C PHE A 127 7.91 5.07 10.64
N LEU A 128 7.43 6.20 11.15
CA LEU A 128 7.95 6.78 12.38
C LEU A 128 7.25 6.08 13.55
N SER A 129 8.01 5.36 14.36
CA SER A 129 7.52 4.78 15.61
C SER A 129 8.04 5.60 16.78
N LEU A 130 7.13 6.09 17.62
CA LEU A 130 7.44 6.70 18.90
C LEU A 130 7.18 5.67 19.99
N PRO A 131 8.21 5.01 20.54
CA PRO A 131 8.01 3.99 21.56
C PRO A 131 7.54 4.63 22.86
N LEU A 132 6.32 4.30 23.31
CA LEU A 132 5.74 4.78 24.55
C LEU A 132 6.20 3.91 25.73
N ASN A 133 7.45 4.12 26.14
CA ASN A 133 8.11 3.31 27.17
C ASN A 133 7.86 3.77 28.62
N ASP A 134 7.00 4.77 28.83
CA ASP A 134 6.63 5.19 30.18
C ASP A 134 5.78 4.09 30.86
N PRO A 135 6.16 3.62 32.07
CA PRO A 135 5.43 2.55 32.77
C PRO A 135 3.95 2.85 32.97
N LYS A 136 3.56 4.11 33.20
CA LYS A 136 2.15 4.49 33.41
C LYS A 136 1.33 4.31 32.14
N ILE A 137 1.93 4.58 30.98
CA ILE A 137 1.26 4.39 29.68
C ILE A 137 1.09 2.90 29.41
N GLN A 138 2.11 2.09 29.67
CA GLN A 138 2.05 0.64 29.50
C GLN A 138 1.01 0.00 30.42
N GLU A 139 0.99 0.37 31.69
CA GLU A 139 -0.01 -0.10 32.66
C GLU A 139 -1.42 0.36 32.26
N GLY A 140 -1.57 1.63 31.87
CA GLY A 140 -2.84 2.17 31.40
C GLY A 140 -3.39 1.44 30.18
N PHE A 141 -2.52 1.12 29.21
CA PHE A 141 -2.88 0.33 28.03
C PHE A 141 -3.30 -1.09 28.40
N LEU A 142 -2.56 -1.76 29.28
CA LEU A 142 -2.91 -3.12 29.72
C LEU A 142 -4.25 -3.15 30.45
N ARG A 143 -4.51 -2.17 31.33
CA ARG A 143 -5.80 -2.03 32.02
C ARG A 143 -6.94 -1.80 31.02
N PHE A 144 -6.76 -0.89 30.06
CA PHE A 144 -7.75 -0.64 29.02
C PHE A 144 -8.05 -1.89 28.19
N LYS A 145 -7.00 -2.61 27.76
CA LYS A 145 -7.13 -3.89 27.05
C LYS A 145 -7.97 -4.89 27.85
N ASP A 146 -7.68 -5.05 29.15
CA ASP A 146 -8.42 -5.98 30.01
C ASP A 146 -9.88 -5.54 30.20
N GLU A 147 -10.14 -4.24 30.28
CA GLU A 147 -11.49 -3.68 30.38
C GLU A 147 -12.30 -3.89 29.10
N VAL A 148 -11.71 -3.67 27.92
CA VAL A 148 -12.34 -3.95 26.63
C VAL A 148 -12.67 -5.43 26.48
N LEU A 149 -11.73 -6.32 26.79
CA LEU A 149 -11.96 -7.77 26.75
C LEU A 149 -13.09 -8.21 27.69
N LYS A 150 -13.18 -7.58 28.86
CA LYS A 150 -14.25 -7.85 29.83
C LYS A 150 -15.61 -7.33 29.38
N GLN A 151 -15.67 -6.13 28.79
CA GLN A 151 -16.93 -5.45 28.45
C GLN A 151 -17.47 -5.87 27.08
N CYS A 152 -16.61 -6.09 26.08
CA CYS A 152 -17.02 -6.26 24.69
C CYS A 152 -17.17 -7.71 24.26
N SER A 153 -16.61 -8.70 24.98
CA SER A 153 -16.66 -10.09 24.51
C SER A 153 -16.70 -11.17 25.60
N GLN A 154 -16.62 -10.83 26.90
CA GLN A 154 -16.33 -11.80 27.98
C GLN A 154 -15.17 -12.76 27.63
N ASP A 155 -14.31 -12.33 26.71
CA ASP A 155 -13.31 -13.17 26.09
C ASP A 155 -12.01 -12.99 26.87
N HIS A 156 -11.53 -14.07 27.48
CA HIS A 156 -10.28 -14.08 28.23
C HIS A 156 -9.04 -14.31 27.33
N GLY A 157 -9.21 -14.18 26.02
CA GLY A 157 -8.19 -14.39 25.01
C GLY A 157 -7.99 -15.86 24.67
N CYS A 158 -7.20 -16.11 23.62
CA CYS A 158 -7.02 -17.46 23.07
C CYS A 158 -5.89 -18.27 23.73
N GLN A 159 -5.28 -17.73 24.80
CA GLN A 159 -4.10 -18.33 25.43
C GLN A 159 -4.37 -19.74 25.94
N ASN A 160 -5.57 -19.98 26.50
CA ASN A 160 -5.98 -21.30 26.98
C ASN A 160 -6.15 -22.28 25.81
N ILE A 161 -6.80 -21.87 24.72
CA ILE A 161 -6.98 -22.68 23.50
C ILE A 161 -5.62 -23.17 22.98
N ILE A 162 -4.65 -22.26 22.88
CA ILE A 162 -3.31 -22.57 22.41
C ILE A 162 -2.58 -23.45 23.43
N ARG A 163 -2.62 -23.11 24.71
CA ARG A 163 -1.91 -23.87 25.76
C ARG A 163 -2.43 -25.30 25.87
N ASP A 164 -3.74 -25.50 25.82
CA ASP A 164 -4.36 -26.82 25.94
C ASP A 164 -4.02 -27.69 24.73
N LEU A 165 -4.00 -27.10 23.53
CA LEU A 165 -3.59 -27.81 22.31
C LEU A 165 -2.09 -28.05 22.22
N THR A 166 -1.25 -27.20 22.82
CA THR A 166 0.22 -27.31 22.82
C THR A 166 0.78 -28.04 24.05
N GLU A 167 -0.05 -28.27 25.07
CA GLU A 167 0.38 -28.71 26.42
C GLU A 167 1.47 -27.81 27.03
N GLY A 168 1.53 -26.55 26.61
CA GLY A 168 2.60 -25.62 26.99
C GLY A 168 3.98 -25.97 26.42
N LYS A 169 4.08 -26.92 25.48
CA LYS A 169 5.33 -27.31 24.82
C LYS A 169 5.43 -26.65 23.43
N PRO A 170 6.64 -26.35 22.95
CA PRO A 170 6.83 -25.89 21.57
C PRO A 170 6.26 -26.92 20.58
N LEU A 171 5.63 -26.44 19.51
CA LEU A 171 5.09 -27.28 18.43
C LEU A 171 6.11 -27.33 17.28
N PRO A 172 6.91 -28.41 17.14
CA PRO A 172 7.93 -28.47 16.12
C PRO A 172 7.29 -28.66 14.74
N LEU A 173 7.53 -27.70 13.84
CA LEU A 173 6.99 -27.71 12.49
C LEU A 173 7.99 -28.27 11.48
N GLU A 174 7.46 -28.81 10.40
CA GLU A 174 8.15 -29.25 9.20
C GLU A 174 7.56 -28.54 7.98
N VAL A 175 8.43 -27.89 7.22
CA VAL A 175 8.05 -27.20 5.98
C VAL A 175 8.57 -28.05 4.82
N THR A 176 7.67 -28.71 4.10
CA THR A 176 8.01 -29.67 3.04
C THR A 176 7.04 -29.56 1.89
N GLY A 177 7.59 -29.57 0.67
CA GLY A 177 6.80 -29.49 -0.54
C GLY A 177 6.28 -28.07 -0.81
N ILE A 178 5.90 -27.87 -2.06
CA ILE A 178 5.45 -26.58 -2.60
C ILE A 178 4.12 -26.78 -3.33
N GLU A 179 3.19 -25.86 -3.11
CA GLU A 179 1.90 -25.73 -3.78
C GLU A 179 1.69 -24.27 -4.22
N TYR A 180 0.54 -24.00 -4.85
CA TYR A 180 0.19 -22.68 -5.37
C TYR A 180 -1.26 -22.31 -5.02
N MET A 181 -1.55 -21.01 -5.05
CA MET A 181 -2.93 -20.49 -5.05
C MET A 181 -3.34 -20.24 -6.50
N ASN A 182 -4.61 -20.49 -6.81
CA ASN A 182 -5.23 -20.60 -8.15
C ASN A 182 -5.07 -22.00 -8.77
N ASP A 183 -5.76 -22.25 -9.88
CA ASP A 183 -5.94 -23.60 -10.44
C ASP A 183 -4.88 -24.00 -11.47
N ASP A 184 -4.29 -23.05 -12.20
CA ASP A 184 -3.35 -23.33 -13.30
C ASP A 184 -1.87 -23.19 -12.87
N PRO A 185 -1.08 -24.29 -12.87
CA PRO A 185 0.34 -24.24 -12.55
C PRO A 185 1.20 -23.52 -13.61
N ALA A 186 0.67 -23.23 -14.80
CA ALA A 186 1.33 -22.39 -15.81
C ALA A 186 1.13 -20.88 -15.55
N MET A 187 0.15 -20.53 -14.71
CA MET A 187 -0.26 -19.15 -14.41
C MET A 187 -0.44 -18.98 -12.90
N VAL A 188 0.66 -19.00 -12.15
CA VAL A 188 0.66 -18.90 -10.69
C VAL A 188 0.96 -17.47 -10.22
N ASP A 189 0.11 -16.97 -9.31
CA ASP A 189 0.36 -15.71 -8.60
C ASP A 189 1.05 -15.93 -7.25
N VAL A 190 0.63 -16.95 -6.51
CA VAL A 190 1.16 -17.24 -5.18
C VAL A 190 1.62 -18.68 -5.13
N LEU A 191 2.88 -18.86 -4.76
CA LEU A 191 3.49 -20.16 -4.50
C LEU A 191 3.79 -20.23 -3.00
N TYR A 192 3.38 -21.31 -2.35
CA TYR A 192 3.57 -21.48 -0.91
C TYR A 192 4.10 -22.87 -0.57
N ALA A 193 4.82 -22.95 0.53
CA ALA A 193 5.26 -24.18 1.13
C ALA A 193 4.19 -24.75 2.05
N LYS A 194 4.09 -26.08 2.09
CA LYS A 194 3.21 -26.74 3.06
C LYS A 194 3.87 -26.73 4.42
N VAL A 195 3.06 -26.46 5.45
CA VAL A 195 3.50 -26.43 6.84
C VAL A 195 2.76 -27.52 7.60
N ASN A 196 3.50 -28.48 8.13
CA ASN A 196 2.97 -29.59 8.92
C ASN A 196 3.64 -29.64 10.29
N VAL A 197 3.05 -30.33 11.26
CA VAL A 197 3.74 -30.65 12.52
C VAL A 197 4.66 -31.86 12.27
N LYS A 198 5.86 -31.88 12.86
CA LYS A 198 6.84 -32.98 12.68
C LYS A 198 6.29 -34.36 13.07
N ASP A 199 5.42 -34.41 14.08
CA ASP A 199 4.75 -35.63 14.53
C ASP A 199 3.55 -36.01 13.65
N ARG A 200 3.28 -35.24 12.59
CA ARG A 200 2.15 -35.37 11.66
C ARG A 200 0.78 -35.28 12.33
N SER A 201 0.72 -34.69 13.52
CA SER A 201 -0.55 -34.38 14.16
C SER A 201 -1.22 -33.16 13.52
N ASP A 202 -2.55 -33.08 13.65
CA ASP A 202 -3.34 -31.94 13.18
C ASP A 202 -3.36 -30.78 14.18
N ARG A 203 -2.50 -30.78 15.20
CA ARG A 203 -2.52 -29.78 16.29
C ARG A 203 -2.46 -28.35 15.77
N LEU A 204 -1.62 -28.09 14.76
CA LEU A 204 -1.52 -26.75 14.16
C LEU A 204 -2.83 -26.34 13.46
N GLN A 205 -3.46 -27.27 12.75
CA GLN A 205 -4.75 -27.05 12.10
C GLN A 205 -5.86 -26.81 13.14
N MET A 206 -5.90 -27.62 14.20
CA MET A 206 -6.85 -27.46 15.29
C MET A 206 -6.70 -26.11 16.01
N ILE A 207 -5.48 -25.62 16.18
CA ILE A 207 -5.25 -24.28 16.74
C ILE A 207 -5.90 -23.25 15.83
N ALA A 208 -5.62 -23.28 14.53
CA ALA A 208 -6.15 -22.31 13.58
C ALA A 208 -7.69 -22.35 13.49
N GLU A 209 -8.28 -23.55 13.43
CA GLU A 209 -9.74 -23.73 13.38
C GLU A 209 -10.43 -23.27 14.65
N ARG A 210 -9.88 -23.60 15.84
CA ARG A 210 -10.46 -23.13 17.12
C ARG A 210 -10.31 -21.63 17.31
N LEU A 211 -9.23 -21.02 16.83
CA LEU A 211 -9.09 -19.56 16.84
C LEU A 211 -10.18 -18.92 15.97
N VAL A 212 -10.40 -19.45 14.76
CA VAL A 212 -11.45 -18.96 13.87
C VAL A 212 -12.83 -19.08 14.49
N GLU A 213 -13.14 -20.25 15.06
CA GLU A 213 -14.40 -20.50 15.75
C GLU A 213 -14.61 -19.54 16.93
N HIS A 214 -13.57 -19.36 17.75
CA HIS A 214 -13.61 -18.48 18.91
C HIS A 214 -13.89 -17.02 18.51
N PHE A 215 -13.11 -16.46 17.58
CA PHE A 215 -13.32 -15.08 17.12
C PHE A 215 -14.67 -14.87 16.41
N ALA A 216 -15.13 -15.86 15.63
CA ALA A 216 -16.44 -15.79 14.99
C ALA A 216 -17.57 -15.81 16.03
N SER A 217 -17.48 -16.67 17.04
CA SER A 217 -18.48 -16.76 18.10
C SER A 217 -18.54 -15.51 18.99
N ALA A 218 -17.40 -14.83 19.17
CA ALA A 218 -17.31 -13.56 19.89
C ALA A 218 -17.80 -12.35 19.07
N GLY A 219 -18.19 -12.54 17.80
CA GLY A 219 -18.60 -11.44 16.91
C GLY A 219 -17.45 -10.56 16.44
N LEU A 220 -16.19 -10.99 16.62
CA LEU A 220 -14.99 -10.24 16.26
C LEU A 220 -14.51 -10.53 14.84
N MET A 221 -15.08 -11.54 14.18
CA MET A 221 -14.71 -11.96 12.83
C MET A 221 -15.90 -12.53 12.09
N VAL A 222 -15.99 -12.25 10.79
CA VAL A 222 -16.92 -12.92 9.88
C VAL A 222 -16.20 -14.11 9.23
N ARG A 223 -16.83 -15.29 9.26
CA ARG A 223 -16.25 -16.50 8.68
C ARG A 223 -16.48 -16.52 7.18
N GLU A 224 -15.41 -16.32 6.41
CA GLU A 224 -15.45 -16.34 4.94
C GLU A 224 -15.30 -17.75 4.35
N TRP A 225 -14.58 -18.64 5.04
CA TRP A 225 -14.23 -19.98 4.55
C TRP A 225 -14.43 -21.04 5.63
N ASP A 226 -14.73 -22.27 5.22
CA ASP A 226 -14.96 -23.38 6.15
C ASP A 226 -13.70 -23.88 6.85
N ARG A 227 -12.54 -23.77 6.20
CA ARG A 227 -11.28 -24.31 6.71
C ARG A 227 -10.14 -23.32 6.51
N VAL A 228 -9.32 -23.15 7.54
CA VAL A 228 -8.11 -22.33 7.45
C VAL A 228 -7.07 -23.04 6.58
N LYS A 229 -6.61 -22.37 5.53
CA LYS A 229 -5.52 -22.86 4.69
C LYS A 229 -4.17 -22.44 5.26
N LEU A 230 -3.55 -23.31 6.03
CA LEU A 230 -2.20 -23.10 6.56
C LEU A 230 -1.17 -23.20 5.44
N HIS A 231 -0.36 -22.17 5.28
CA HIS A 231 0.68 -22.12 4.25
C HIS A 231 1.80 -21.13 4.62
N GLY A 232 3.00 -21.40 4.13
CA GLY A 232 4.11 -20.44 4.17
C GLY A 232 4.35 -19.87 2.78
N THR A 233 3.95 -18.64 2.50
CA THR A 233 4.16 -18.02 1.18
C THR A 233 5.65 -17.92 0.84
N VAL A 234 6.03 -18.44 -0.33
CA VAL A 234 7.41 -18.45 -0.85
C VAL A 234 7.58 -17.41 -1.95
N MET A 235 6.60 -17.32 -2.87
CA MET A 235 6.59 -16.33 -3.94
C MET A 235 5.19 -15.73 -4.06
N ASN A 236 5.12 -14.43 -4.30
CA ASN A 236 3.87 -13.74 -4.58
C ASN A 236 4.13 -12.65 -5.61
N THR A 237 3.43 -12.72 -6.75
CA THR A 237 3.56 -11.80 -7.89
C THR A 237 3.21 -10.36 -7.53
N LEU A 238 2.46 -10.14 -6.45
CA LEU A 238 2.20 -8.81 -5.90
C LEU A 238 3.49 -8.05 -5.52
N PHE A 239 4.53 -8.77 -5.09
CA PHE A 239 5.81 -8.17 -4.69
C PHE A 239 6.82 -8.10 -5.83
N ARG A 240 6.42 -8.49 -7.04
CA ARG A 240 7.31 -8.44 -8.18
C ARG A 240 7.63 -6.98 -8.48
N LYS A 241 8.88 -6.60 -8.27
CA LYS A 241 9.39 -5.28 -8.64
C LYS A 241 9.69 -5.34 -10.13
N ASP A 242 9.09 -4.45 -10.92
CA ASP A 242 9.44 -4.33 -12.34
C ASP A 242 10.89 -3.83 -12.45
N SER A 243 11.83 -4.76 -12.53
CA SER A 243 13.26 -4.47 -12.73
C SER A 243 13.63 -4.24 -14.20
N THR A 244 12.68 -4.35 -15.14
CA THR A 244 12.89 -4.18 -16.58
C THR A 244 12.42 -2.81 -17.10
N GLY A 245 12.47 -1.78 -16.28
CA GLY A 245 12.38 -0.39 -16.74
C GLY A 245 13.70 0.09 -17.37
N GLU A 246 14.26 -0.64 -18.34
CA GLU A 246 15.03 0.07 -19.38
C GLU A 246 13.99 0.86 -20.18
N ASP A 247 14.14 2.18 -20.11
CA ASP A 247 13.21 3.23 -20.52
C ASP A 247 13.08 3.33 -22.06
N THR A 248 12.69 2.24 -22.72
CA THR A 248 12.45 2.20 -24.17
C THR A 248 11.02 1.76 -24.48
N GLY A 249 10.04 2.60 -24.14
CA GLY A 249 8.64 2.39 -24.53
C GLY A 249 7.73 3.54 -24.08
N GLY A 250 7.09 4.24 -25.02
CA GLY A 250 6.38 5.51 -24.80
C GLY A 250 5.19 5.48 -23.82
N PRO A 251 4.68 6.65 -23.37
CA PRO A 251 4.10 6.73 -22.03
C PRO A 251 2.56 6.67 -22.07
N GLY A 252 1.91 5.53 -22.25
CA GLY A 252 0.45 5.41 -22.05
C GLY A 252 0.12 3.99 -21.70
N ARG A 253 -0.12 3.72 -20.41
CA ARG A 253 0.53 2.57 -19.77
C ARG A 253 0.65 2.59 -18.26
N GLN A 254 -0.08 3.42 -17.51
CA GLN A 254 -0.32 3.06 -16.10
C GLN A 254 -1.48 2.07 -16.13
N THR A 255 -1.19 0.85 -16.59
CA THR A 255 -1.92 -0.28 -16.04
C THR A 255 -1.57 -0.28 -14.56
N THR A 256 -2.56 -0.35 -13.67
CA THR A 256 -2.43 -1.20 -12.49
C THR A 256 -1.59 -2.38 -12.93
N SER A 257 -0.35 -2.56 -12.44
CA SER A 257 0.49 -3.68 -12.87
C SER A 257 -0.39 -4.91 -12.77
N GLU A 258 -0.88 -5.42 -13.90
CA GLU A 258 -1.64 -6.65 -13.89
C GLU A 258 -0.69 -7.66 -13.28
N ARG A 259 -1.18 -8.39 -12.28
CA ARG A 259 -0.35 -9.39 -11.62
C ARG A 259 0.17 -10.30 -12.73
N GLU A 260 1.47 -10.25 -12.97
CA GLU A 260 2.07 -11.10 -14.00
C GLU A 260 2.36 -12.43 -13.34
N ALA A 261 1.45 -13.37 -13.56
CA ALA A 261 1.58 -14.75 -13.17
C ALA A 261 2.83 -15.40 -13.81
N PHE A 262 3.36 -16.44 -13.17
CA PHE A 262 4.51 -17.19 -13.69
C PHE A 262 4.22 -18.68 -13.81
N ASP A 263 4.95 -19.34 -14.71
CA ASP A 263 4.87 -20.79 -14.89
C ASP A 263 5.66 -21.53 -13.80
N ALA A 264 4.93 -22.15 -12.88
CA ALA A 264 5.49 -22.90 -11.76
C ALA A 264 5.73 -24.38 -12.06
N ARG A 265 5.37 -24.91 -13.25
CA ARG A 265 5.42 -26.36 -13.54
C ARG A 265 6.80 -26.97 -13.31
N ASN A 266 7.88 -26.26 -13.66
CA ASN A 266 9.25 -26.74 -13.44
C ASN A 266 9.65 -26.72 -11.96
N ILE A 267 9.17 -25.72 -11.22
CA ILE A 267 9.40 -25.60 -9.77
C ILE A 267 8.67 -26.75 -9.06
N LEU A 268 7.41 -26.98 -9.39
CA LEU A 268 6.60 -28.07 -8.83
C LEU A 268 7.23 -29.44 -9.14
N LYS A 269 7.66 -29.70 -10.39
CA LYS A 269 8.37 -30.94 -10.74
C LYS A 269 9.60 -31.19 -9.88
N LYS A 270 10.35 -30.13 -9.55
CA LYS A 270 11.62 -30.25 -8.85
C LYS A 270 11.48 -30.26 -7.32
N PHE A 271 10.46 -29.60 -6.79
CA PHE A 271 10.38 -29.29 -5.35
C PHE A 271 9.04 -29.65 -4.68
N ALA A 272 8.06 -30.23 -5.39
CA ALA A 272 6.75 -30.55 -4.81
C ALA A 272 6.80 -31.48 -3.59
N SER A 273 7.86 -32.30 -3.44
CA SER A 273 8.05 -33.22 -2.32
C SER A 273 9.32 -32.96 -1.50
N THR A 274 10.05 -31.88 -1.77
CA THR A 274 11.34 -31.61 -1.12
C THR A 274 11.14 -30.91 0.23
N GLY A 275 11.86 -31.35 1.27
CA GLY A 275 11.93 -30.62 2.53
C GLY A 275 12.64 -29.28 2.37
N LEU A 276 12.01 -28.20 2.80
CA LEU A 276 12.55 -26.84 2.79
C LEU A 276 13.44 -26.56 4.00
N SER A 277 14.24 -27.55 4.41
CA SER A 277 15.24 -27.43 5.48
C SER A 277 16.45 -26.56 5.10
N ILE A 278 16.31 -25.71 4.08
CA ILE A 278 17.39 -24.98 3.42
C ILE A 278 17.78 -23.67 4.16
N PHE A 279 17.14 -23.38 5.29
CA PHE A 279 17.43 -22.20 6.13
C PHE A 279 18.14 -22.52 7.45
N SER A 280 18.67 -23.74 7.64
CA SER A 280 19.69 -23.95 8.68
C SER A 280 21.03 -23.41 8.18
N GLY A 281 21.17 -22.08 8.24
CA GLY A 281 22.44 -21.41 8.04
C GLY A 281 23.51 -22.06 8.92
N HIS A 282 24.65 -22.33 8.31
CA HIS A 282 25.87 -22.67 9.02
C HIS A 282 26.18 -21.63 10.10
N ARG A 283 26.74 -22.13 11.20
CA ARG A 283 27.37 -21.37 12.28
C ARG A 283 28.36 -20.34 11.76
#